data_AF-A0A818ZU94-F1
#
_entry.id   AF-A0A818ZU94-F1
#
_cell.length_a   1.000
_cell.length_b   1.000
_cell.length_c   1.000
_cell.angle_alpha   90.00
_cell.angle_beta   90.00
_cell.angle_gamma   90.00
#
_symmetry.space_group_name_H-M   'P 1'
#
loop_
_entity.id
_entity.type
_entity.pdbx_description
1 polymer ?
#
loop_
_entity_poly.entity_id
_entity_poly.type
_entity_poly.pdbx_seq_one_letter_code
_entity_poly.pdbx_strand_id
1 'polypeptide(L)'
;MFSRVAIHLTRCNSASLRNSRLVLPSHPYRRLFELPRRGQIRPWYRRFWPLTIAFTVVSTGIPIGYIVYRDFLQESWMKKDKTSEENFDENSESVSQSELDTLLSQTQQLLNSELYLNRSSAFIVPIRLFFRTLKLIIIFTPVIIFYFIQDKFAPHLYEKWCFTLRRSFEFCGPCFIKLGQWMATRPDLFSTQFCSIFNELHSNAPVHSESQTRKLLHDNNIHIKSTSTDFLSKPLASGAIAQVYRCKVGNLDLIMKVRHPNVQNRIYYDLKILNIFTRVLTKLSRDQFKWLNLEDNIHSFTKNMLLQTNLVIETKNLQIFERNFEKYKSNIRFPHVDPSLPSTKDILFQTYENGQLLNDFMDTCKDSKIRKKLAYLGVNAYLKMLFVDNFIHADLHPGNILVHLDEKSPGEPIIIFLDVGLTSSLSRSDKKNFYDLFRAIANYDSTEAATLIIERAPNAKEIDEQSKIGFRKEMAVLIEG
;
A
#
# COMPACT_ATOMS: atom_id res chain seq x y z
N MET A 1 -14.67 -25.91 12.87
CA MET A 1 -13.21 -26.04 12.66
C MET A 1 -12.50 -24.67 12.69
N PHE A 2 -12.93 -23.69 11.88
CA PHE A 2 -12.37 -22.32 11.84
C PHE A 2 -12.45 -21.50 13.14
N SER A 3 -13.38 -21.82 14.05
CA SER A 3 -13.49 -21.15 15.36
C SER A 3 -12.36 -21.54 16.34
N ARG A 4 -11.74 -22.72 16.19
CA ARG A 4 -10.66 -23.18 17.09
C ARG A 4 -9.31 -22.51 16.83
N VAL A 5 -9.00 -22.18 15.57
CA VAL A 5 -7.76 -21.48 15.19
C VAL A 5 -7.76 -20.02 15.68
N ALA A 6 -8.91 -19.33 15.58
CA ALA A 6 -9.06 -17.95 16.07
C ALA A 6 -9.02 -17.83 17.61
N ILE A 7 -9.52 -18.86 18.33
CA ILE A 7 -9.51 -18.91 19.80
C ILE A 7 -8.09 -19.18 20.35
N HIS A 8 -7.22 -19.87 19.60
CA HIS A 8 -5.86 -20.14 20.03
C HIS A 8 -4.95 -18.91 19.91
N LEU A 9 -5.08 -18.14 18.82
CA LEU A 9 -4.34 -16.88 18.62
C LEU A 9 -4.72 -15.79 19.63
N THR A 10 -5.95 -15.82 20.19
CA THR A 10 -6.35 -14.90 21.26
C THR A 10 -5.95 -15.35 22.67
N ARG A 11 -5.67 -16.64 22.89
CA ARG A 11 -5.23 -17.17 24.20
C ARG A 11 -3.74 -16.97 24.46
N CYS A 12 -2.88 -17.03 23.44
CA CYS A 12 -1.43 -16.78 23.62
C CYS A 12 -1.09 -15.35 24.06
N ASN A 13 -1.96 -14.35 23.80
CA ASN A 13 -1.74 -12.96 24.21
C ASN A 13 -2.23 -12.62 25.63
N SER A 14 -2.84 -13.54 26.37
CA SER A 14 -3.46 -13.25 27.69
C SER A 14 -2.90 -14.05 28.87
N ALA A 15 -1.89 -14.90 28.66
CA ALA A 15 -1.27 -15.70 29.72
C ALA A 15 0.27 -15.69 29.68
N SER A 16 0.89 -14.51 29.83
CA SER A 16 2.34 -14.41 30.13
C SER A 16 2.74 -13.06 30.76
N LEU A 17 1.87 -12.49 31.59
CA LEU A 17 2.21 -11.32 32.41
C LEU A 17 1.80 -11.61 33.85
N ARG A 18 2.59 -12.43 34.54
CA ARG A 18 2.75 -12.42 36.01
C ARG A 18 3.85 -13.39 36.46
N ASN A 19 4.91 -12.81 37.01
CA ASN A 19 5.84 -13.36 38.01
C ASN A 19 6.35 -14.80 37.82
N SER A 20 7.56 -14.92 37.27
CA SER A 20 8.55 -15.88 37.77
C SER A 20 9.94 -15.56 37.22
N ARG A 21 10.86 -15.19 38.12
CA ARG A 21 12.31 -15.23 37.86
C ARG A 21 12.69 -16.69 37.61
N LEU A 22 12.92 -17.06 36.35
CA LEU A 22 13.52 -18.33 35.96
C LEU A 22 14.88 -18.04 35.35
N VAL A 23 15.91 -18.34 36.14
CA VAL A 23 17.31 -18.39 35.71
C VAL A 23 17.44 -19.60 34.78
N LEU A 24 17.69 -19.35 33.49
CA LEU A 24 17.98 -20.42 32.53
C LEU A 24 19.48 -20.79 32.59
N PRO A 25 19.85 -22.08 32.55
CA PRO A 25 21.23 -22.53 32.56
C PRO A 25 21.91 -22.27 31.21
N SER A 26 23.18 -21.91 31.26
CA SER A 26 24.06 -21.65 30.12
C SER A 26 24.32 -22.92 29.30
N HIS A 27 23.79 -22.99 28.08
CA HIS A 27 24.17 -24.00 27.07
C HIS A 27 25.29 -23.51 26.12
N PRO A 28 26.13 -24.41 25.56
CA PRO A 28 27.46 -24.09 25.06
C PRO A 28 27.52 -23.80 23.54
N TYR A 29 26.63 -22.96 23.00
CA TYR A 29 26.68 -22.53 21.59
C TYR A 29 26.76 -21.01 21.41
N ARG A 30 27.48 -20.34 22.31
CA ARG A 30 27.67 -18.87 22.30
C ARG A 30 28.85 -18.40 21.41
N ARG A 31 29.27 -19.18 20.42
CA ARG A 31 30.47 -18.90 19.57
C ARG A 31 30.24 -18.93 18.05
N LEU A 32 29.00 -18.78 17.56
CA LEU A 32 28.73 -18.69 16.11
C LEU A 32 28.21 -17.34 15.63
N PHE A 33 28.05 -16.34 16.53
CA PHE A 33 27.68 -14.97 16.16
C PHE A 33 28.50 -13.95 16.97
N GLU A 34 29.83 -13.98 16.85
CA GLU A 34 30.65 -12.82 17.18
C GLU A 34 30.87 -12.00 15.90
N LEU A 35 30.13 -10.88 15.78
CA LEU A 35 30.47 -9.82 14.82
C LEU A 35 31.88 -9.27 15.13
N PRO A 36 32.69 -8.89 14.13
CA PRO A 36 34.02 -8.36 14.40
C PRO A 36 33.92 -7.06 15.19
N ARG A 37 34.72 -6.94 16.25
CA ARG A 37 34.82 -5.74 17.09
C ARG A 37 35.16 -4.52 16.24
N ARG A 38 34.46 -3.40 16.52
CA ARG A 38 34.75 -2.06 16.00
C ARG A 38 36.24 -1.76 16.13
N GLY A 39 36.94 -1.63 15.00
CA GLY A 39 38.26 -0.99 14.97
C GLY A 39 39.33 -1.62 14.09
N GLN A 40 39.03 -1.99 12.84
CA GLN A 40 40.10 -2.29 11.86
C GLN A 40 39.63 -2.20 10.40
N ILE A 41 39.20 -1.02 9.94
CA ILE A 41 39.15 -0.71 8.49
C ILE A 41 39.69 0.72 8.32
N ARG A 42 40.88 0.88 7.72
CA ARG A 42 41.49 2.19 7.45
C ARG A 42 40.79 2.87 6.24
N PRO A 43 40.48 4.18 6.28
CA PRO A 43 39.57 4.81 5.33
C PRO A 43 40.29 5.66 4.29
N TRP A 44 40.67 5.07 3.15
CA TRP A 44 41.16 5.85 2.00
C TRP A 44 40.01 6.58 1.26
N TYR A 45 38.77 6.12 1.44
CA TYR A 45 37.57 6.71 0.86
C TYR A 45 37.18 8.09 1.44
N ARG A 46 37.68 8.47 2.62
CA ARG A 46 37.29 9.71 3.33
C ARG A 46 37.74 11.01 2.63
N ARG A 47 38.70 10.95 1.71
CA ARG A 47 39.36 12.16 1.19
C ARG A 47 38.71 12.76 -0.08
N PHE A 48 37.84 12.01 -0.76
CA PHE A 48 37.11 12.48 -1.96
C PHE A 48 35.57 12.46 -1.79
N TRP A 49 35.11 12.17 -0.58
CA TRP A 49 33.70 11.99 -0.18
C TRP A 49 32.83 13.27 -0.28
N PRO A 50 33.31 14.51 -0.03
CA PRO A 50 32.41 15.68 0.00
C PRO A 50 31.94 16.18 -1.38
N LEU A 51 32.77 16.04 -2.43
CA LEU A 51 32.49 16.62 -3.76
C LEU A 51 31.67 15.69 -4.66
N THR A 52 31.81 14.38 -4.50
CA THR A 52 30.94 13.39 -5.17
C THR A 52 29.54 13.38 -4.54
N ILE A 53 29.44 13.57 -3.22
CA ILE A 53 28.14 13.75 -2.56
C ILE A 53 27.49 15.07 -2.92
N ALA A 54 28.20 16.19 -3.05
CA ALA A 54 27.55 17.43 -3.47
C ALA A 54 26.85 17.31 -4.85
N PHE A 55 27.35 16.46 -5.76
CA PHE A 55 26.72 16.25 -7.08
C PHE A 55 25.71 15.08 -7.10
N THR A 56 25.93 14.03 -6.29
CA THR A 56 25.05 12.84 -6.22
C THR A 56 23.94 12.98 -5.17
N VAL A 57 24.17 13.66 -4.04
CA VAL A 57 23.20 13.89 -2.94
C VAL A 57 22.23 15.02 -3.23
N VAL A 58 22.61 15.95 -4.10
CA VAL A 58 21.72 17.04 -4.52
C VAL A 58 20.79 16.60 -5.65
N SER A 59 21.01 15.49 -6.35
CA SER A 59 20.24 15.18 -7.58
C SER A 59 19.24 14.02 -7.50
N THR A 60 19.27 13.19 -6.43
CA THR A 60 18.71 11.83 -6.55
C THR A 60 17.87 11.29 -5.38
N GLY A 61 17.71 11.97 -4.25
CA GLY A 61 16.85 11.44 -3.16
C GLY A 61 17.38 10.17 -2.46
N ILE A 62 18.63 9.78 -2.75
CA ILE A 62 19.34 8.64 -2.15
C ILE A 62 19.34 8.64 -0.62
N PRO A 63 19.46 9.77 0.10
CA PRO A 63 19.53 9.68 1.55
C PRO A 63 18.20 9.22 2.15
N ILE A 64 17.05 9.65 1.62
CA ILE A 64 15.74 9.20 2.13
C ILE A 64 15.52 7.73 1.81
N GLY A 65 15.89 7.32 0.59
CA GLY A 65 15.92 5.90 0.22
C GLY A 65 16.81 5.09 1.15
N TYR A 66 18.01 5.57 1.50
CA TYR A 66 18.98 4.92 2.39
C TYR A 66 18.55 4.91 3.87
N ILE A 67 17.87 5.95 4.34
CA ILE A 67 17.38 6.10 5.73
C ILE A 67 16.17 5.19 5.96
N VAL A 68 15.22 5.19 5.03
CA VAL A 68 14.13 4.21 4.96
C VAL A 68 14.68 2.78 4.84
N TYR A 69 15.79 2.62 4.12
CA TYR A 69 16.42 1.34 3.83
C TYR A 69 17.23 0.76 5.01
N ARG A 70 17.79 1.59 5.90
CA ARG A 70 18.44 1.10 7.12
C ARG A 70 17.44 0.33 7.99
N ASP A 71 16.19 0.80 8.04
CA ASP A 71 15.13 0.18 8.82
C ASP A 71 14.41 -0.96 8.03
N PHE A 72 14.55 -1.00 6.69
CA PHE A 72 14.06 -2.05 5.78
C PHE A 72 14.81 -3.39 5.82
N LEU A 73 15.99 -3.46 6.46
CA LEU A 73 16.88 -4.64 6.43
C LEU A 73 16.44 -5.81 7.34
N GLN A 74 15.13 -6.10 7.40
CA GLN A 74 14.58 -7.27 8.08
C GLN A 74 13.54 -8.04 7.25
N GLU A 75 13.95 -8.36 6.02
CA GLU A 75 13.35 -9.33 5.07
C GLU A 75 12.20 -8.87 4.17
N SER A 76 12.36 -9.12 2.86
CA SER A 76 11.33 -9.73 2.01
C SER A 76 11.89 -10.10 0.64
N TRP A 77 11.59 -11.33 0.24
CA TRP A 77 11.88 -11.98 -1.03
C TRP A 77 10.68 -11.85 -1.97
N MET A 78 10.90 -11.71 -3.28
CA MET A 78 10.03 -12.21 -4.37
C MET A 78 10.67 -11.90 -5.73
N LYS A 79 10.86 -12.93 -6.56
CA LYS A 79 11.10 -12.85 -8.02
C LYS A 79 10.08 -13.75 -8.70
N LYS A 80 9.57 -13.30 -9.86
CA LYS A 80 8.67 -14.09 -10.72
C LYS A 80 9.30 -14.20 -12.10
N ASP A 81 9.54 -15.43 -12.55
CA ASP A 81 9.91 -15.71 -13.94
C ASP A 81 8.67 -15.85 -14.81
N LYS A 82 8.76 -15.28 -16.02
CA LYS A 82 7.77 -15.39 -17.09
C LYS A 82 8.18 -16.53 -18.03
N THR A 83 7.44 -17.62 -18.05
CA THR A 83 7.28 -18.50 -19.22
C THR A 83 6.22 -19.56 -18.94
N SER A 84 5.05 -19.43 -19.57
CA SER A 84 4.16 -20.49 -20.09
C SER A 84 2.76 -19.90 -20.29
N GLU A 85 2.48 -19.46 -21.52
CA GLU A 85 1.12 -19.33 -22.04
C GLU A 85 0.64 -20.74 -22.39
N GLU A 86 -0.33 -21.28 -21.65
CA GLU A 86 -1.18 -22.35 -22.15
C GLU A 86 -2.64 -22.01 -21.82
N ASN A 87 -3.46 -22.08 -22.87
CA ASN A 87 -4.89 -21.83 -22.90
C ASN A 87 -5.66 -22.86 -22.05
N PHE A 88 -6.65 -22.42 -21.27
CA PHE A 88 -8.06 -22.88 -21.32
C PHE A 88 -8.91 -22.60 -20.05
N ASP A 89 -10.19 -22.39 -20.33
CA ASP A 89 -11.44 -22.33 -19.56
C ASP A 89 -11.67 -21.27 -18.47
N GLU A 90 -12.41 -20.24 -18.90
CA GLU A 90 -13.15 -19.22 -18.16
C GLU A 90 -14.27 -19.83 -17.32
N ASN A 91 -14.38 -19.43 -16.05
CA ASN A 91 -15.65 -19.33 -15.32
C ASN A 91 -15.44 -18.68 -13.93
N SER A 92 -14.84 -17.48 -13.93
CA SER A 92 -14.94 -16.55 -12.82
C SER A 92 -14.84 -15.13 -13.36
N GLU A 93 -15.95 -14.40 -13.39
CA GLU A 93 -16.07 -12.98 -13.76
C GLU A 93 -15.40 -12.07 -12.71
N SER A 94 -14.11 -12.28 -12.42
CA SER A 94 -13.24 -11.14 -12.09
C SER A 94 -13.11 -10.31 -13.36
N VAL A 95 -13.03 -8.97 -13.27
CA VAL A 95 -12.49 -8.17 -14.39
C VAL A 95 -11.22 -8.89 -14.83
N SER A 96 -11.22 -9.42 -16.05
CA SER A 96 -10.15 -10.31 -16.46
C SER A 96 -8.84 -9.55 -16.32
N GLN A 97 -7.77 -10.23 -15.89
CA GLN A 97 -6.45 -9.61 -15.82
C GLN A 97 -6.11 -8.93 -17.16
N SER A 98 -6.62 -9.47 -18.28
CA SER A 98 -6.56 -8.87 -19.62
C SER A 98 -7.33 -7.55 -19.76
N GLU A 99 -8.51 -7.37 -19.17
CA GLU A 99 -9.23 -6.08 -19.16
C GLU A 99 -8.51 -5.03 -18.30
N LEU A 100 -7.99 -5.41 -17.13
CA LEU A 100 -7.19 -4.49 -16.30
C LEU A 100 -5.89 -4.10 -17.01
N ASP A 101 -5.19 -5.05 -17.63
CA ASP A 101 -3.97 -4.79 -18.39
C ASP A 101 -4.29 -4.01 -19.68
N THR A 102 -5.48 -4.16 -20.27
CA THR A 102 -5.98 -3.33 -21.37
C THR A 102 -6.26 -1.91 -20.90
N LEU A 103 -6.96 -1.72 -19.79
CA LEU A 103 -7.22 -0.40 -19.20
C LEU A 103 -5.93 0.29 -18.77
N LEU A 104 -4.95 -0.46 -18.25
CA LEU A 104 -3.61 0.03 -17.94
C LEU A 104 -2.85 0.43 -19.19
N SER A 105 -2.82 -0.42 -20.21
CA SER A 105 -2.14 -0.12 -21.47
C SER A 105 -2.80 1.08 -22.15
N GLN A 106 -4.12 1.20 -22.12
CA GLN A 106 -4.86 2.39 -22.58
C GLN A 106 -4.54 3.61 -21.74
N THR A 107 -4.53 3.51 -20.40
CA THR A 107 -4.18 4.63 -19.51
C THR A 107 -2.76 5.10 -19.76
N GLN A 108 -1.84 4.16 -19.96
CA GLN A 108 -0.43 4.41 -20.23
C GLN A 108 -0.21 4.92 -21.66
N GLN A 109 -0.96 4.42 -22.64
CA GLN A 109 -1.00 4.94 -24.00
C GLN A 109 -1.59 6.34 -24.05
N LEU A 110 -2.65 6.63 -23.30
CA LEU A 110 -3.25 7.97 -23.18
C LEU A 110 -2.28 8.95 -22.54
N LEU A 111 -1.59 8.52 -21.48
CA LEU A 111 -0.49 9.28 -20.88
C LEU A 111 0.63 9.56 -21.88
N ASN A 112 0.96 8.58 -22.71
CA ASN A 112 1.93 8.78 -23.77
C ASN A 112 1.34 9.71 -24.86
N SER A 113 0.11 9.51 -25.31
CA SER A 113 -0.48 10.20 -26.47
C SER A 113 -0.88 11.66 -26.20
N GLU A 114 -1.41 11.98 -25.01
CA GLU A 114 -1.63 13.38 -24.58
C GLU A 114 -0.32 14.18 -24.57
N LEU A 115 0.82 13.50 -24.43
CA LEU A 115 2.15 14.10 -24.48
C LEU A 115 2.81 14.01 -25.87
N TYR A 116 2.54 12.97 -26.67
CA TYR A 116 3.12 12.76 -28.00
C TYR A 116 2.44 13.58 -29.10
N LEU A 117 1.19 14.02 -28.93
CA LEU A 117 0.47 14.79 -29.96
C LEU A 117 0.95 16.25 -30.13
N ASN A 118 1.97 16.69 -29.40
CA ASN A 118 2.53 18.03 -29.59
C ASN A 118 4.01 17.92 -30.00
N ARG A 119 4.38 18.33 -31.22
CA ARG A 119 5.79 18.38 -31.69
C ARG A 119 6.69 19.22 -30.75
N SER A 120 6.09 20.10 -29.94
CA SER A 120 6.71 20.87 -28.86
C SER A 120 7.07 20.05 -27.60
N SER A 121 6.55 18.83 -27.43
CA SER A 121 6.72 18.04 -26.20
C SER A 121 8.11 17.43 -26.03
N ALA A 122 8.85 17.23 -27.13
CA ALA A 122 10.24 16.75 -27.10
C ALA A 122 11.16 17.69 -26.30
N PHE A 123 10.89 19.00 -26.32
CA PHE A 123 11.61 20.00 -25.54
C PHE A 123 10.94 20.29 -24.19
N ILE A 124 9.60 20.36 -24.15
CA ILE A 124 8.86 20.72 -22.93
C ILE A 124 8.98 19.65 -21.84
N VAL A 125 8.99 18.36 -22.19
CA VAL A 125 9.03 17.28 -21.19
C VAL A 125 10.36 17.26 -20.42
N PRO A 126 11.55 17.29 -21.05
CA PRO A 126 12.82 17.42 -20.33
C PRO A 126 12.88 18.66 -19.43
N ILE A 127 12.37 19.81 -19.90
CA ILE A 127 12.35 21.05 -19.13
C ILE A 127 11.47 20.89 -17.88
N ARG A 128 10.24 20.37 -18.03
CA ARG A 128 9.33 20.11 -16.90
C ARG A 128 9.93 19.10 -15.92
N LEU A 129 10.58 18.05 -16.41
CA LEU A 129 11.29 17.08 -15.58
C LEU A 129 12.42 17.76 -14.80
N PHE A 130 13.24 18.59 -15.44
CA PHE A 130 14.32 19.31 -14.78
C PHE A 130 13.80 20.20 -13.65
N PHE A 131 12.79 21.04 -13.91
CA PHE A 131 12.21 21.89 -12.87
C PHE A 131 11.51 21.09 -11.76
N ARG A 132 10.86 19.98 -12.11
CA ARG A 132 10.25 19.09 -11.12
C ARG A 132 11.31 18.45 -10.23
N THR A 133 12.39 17.94 -10.81
CA THR A 133 13.53 17.39 -10.07
C THR A 133 14.14 18.46 -9.17
N LEU A 134 14.40 19.67 -9.66
CA LEU A 134 14.92 20.78 -8.86
C LEU A 134 14.00 21.12 -7.68
N LYS A 135 12.68 21.15 -7.90
CA LYS A 135 11.70 21.34 -6.83
C LYS A 135 11.78 20.25 -5.76
N LEU A 136 11.85 18.98 -6.17
CA LEU A 136 11.95 17.85 -5.22
C LEU A 136 13.24 17.95 -4.40
N ILE A 137 14.35 18.31 -5.05
CA ILE A 137 15.64 18.52 -4.39
C ILE A 137 15.49 19.59 -3.30
N ILE A 138 14.98 20.77 -3.64
CA ILE A 138 14.79 21.88 -2.70
C ILE A 138 13.93 21.46 -1.50
N ILE A 139 12.83 20.72 -1.74
CA ILE A 139 11.92 20.25 -0.67
C ILE A 139 12.61 19.24 0.26
N PHE A 140 13.49 18.39 -0.26
CA PHE A 140 14.13 17.33 0.53
C PHE A 140 15.52 17.71 1.09
N THR A 141 16.17 18.74 0.57
CA THR A 141 17.42 19.29 1.14
C THR A 141 17.33 19.55 2.66
N PRO A 142 16.32 20.27 3.20
CA PRO A 142 16.23 20.51 4.64
C PRO A 142 16.03 19.22 5.44
N VAL A 143 15.26 18.26 4.90
CA VAL A 143 15.05 16.94 5.52
C VAL A 143 16.36 16.17 5.63
N ILE A 144 17.18 16.18 4.58
CA ILE A 144 18.47 15.48 4.54
C ILE A 144 19.45 16.13 5.53
N ILE A 145 19.55 17.45 5.52
CA ILE A 145 20.40 18.20 6.45
C ILE A 145 19.97 17.90 7.89
N PHE A 146 18.66 17.95 8.16
CA PHE A 146 18.13 17.71 9.48
C PHE A 146 18.37 16.27 9.96
N TYR A 147 18.31 15.28 9.05
CA TYR A 147 18.65 13.88 9.35
C TYR A 147 20.09 13.73 9.88
N PHE A 148 21.07 14.40 9.26
CA PHE A 148 22.46 14.31 9.70
C PHE A 148 22.71 15.02 11.04
N ILE A 149 21.92 16.05 11.34
CA ILE A 149 22.02 16.81 12.59
C ILE A 149 21.43 16.00 13.76
N GLN A 150 20.25 15.41 13.59
CA GLN A 150 19.60 14.65 14.67
C GLN A 150 20.43 13.44 15.13
N ASP A 151 21.02 12.70 14.18
CA ASP A 151 21.70 11.42 14.44
C ASP A 151 22.99 11.62 15.24
N LYS A 152 23.58 12.82 15.15
CA LYS A 152 24.83 13.15 15.84
C LYS A 152 24.66 13.88 17.16
N PHE A 153 23.59 14.65 17.35
CA PHE A 153 23.54 15.65 18.43
C PHE A 153 22.29 15.60 19.30
N ALA A 154 21.16 15.04 18.84
CA ALA A 154 19.90 15.19 19.55
C ALA A 154 18.82 14.17 19.11
N PRO A 155 18.74 13.00 19.76
CA PRO A 155 17.72 11.98 19.48
C PRO A 155 16.28 12.48 19.62
N HIS A 156 16.04 13.47 20.48
CA HIS A 156 14.73 14.12 20.66
C HIS A 156 14.25 14.91 19.42
N LEU A 157 15.11 15.12 18.41
CA LEU A 157 14.74 15.78 17.16
C LEU A 157 14.17 14.80 16.11
N TYR A 158 14.20 13.49 16.36
CA TYR A 158 13.64 12.47 15.47
C TYR A 158 12.18 12.72 15.12
N GLU A 159 11.39 13.10 16.12
CA GLU A 159 9.97 13.43 15.92
C GLU A 159 9.79 14.61 14.96
N LYS A 160 10.54 15.70 15.19
CA LYS A 160 10.51 16.89 14.35
C LYS A 160 10.97 16.58 12.92
N TRP A 161 11.96 15.71 12.77
CA TRP A 161 12.40 15.25 11.46
C TRP A 161 11.30 14.46 10.75
N CYS A 162 10.63 13.53 11.44
CA CYS A 162 9.49 12.79 10.90
C CYS A 162 8.37 13.74 10.46
N PHE A 163 8.05 14.76 11.26
CA PHE A 163 7.09 15.81 10.88
C PHE A 163 7.53 16.56 9.62
N THR A 164 8.81 16.90 9.52
CA THR A 164 9.36 17.63 8.37
C THR A 164 9.30 16.78 7.10
N LEU A 165 9.69 15.49 7.19
CA LEU A 165 9.61 14.54 6.09
C LEU A 165 8.16 14.33 5.63
N ARG A 166 7.22 14.17 6.56
CA ARG A 166 5.79 14.05 6.24
C ARG A 166 5.29 15.29 5.50
N ARG A 167 5.56 16.49 6.00
CA ARG A 167 5.18 17.74 5.31
C ARG A 167 5.81 17.82 3.91
N SER A 168 7.07 17.43 3.77
CA SER A 168 7.71 17.33 2.45
C SER A 168 6.96 16.36 1.52
N PHE A 169 6.45 15.23 2.02
CA PHE A 169 5.64 14.29 1.22
C PHE A 169 4.32 14.92 0.76
N GLU A 170 3.62 15.65 1.63
CA GLU A 170 2.40 16.40 1.30
C GLU A 170 2.66 17.44 0.19
N PHE A 171 3.75 18.22 0.30
CA PHE A 171 4.12 19.23 -0.68
C PHE A 171 4.60 18.64 -2.01
N CYS A 172 5.22 17.46 -1.98
CA CYS A 172 5.66 16.76 -3.16
C CYS A 172 4.45 16.29 -3.99
N GLY A 173 3.43 15.69 -3.37
CA GLY A 173 2.16 15.37 -4.01
C GLY A 173 1.86 13.86 -4.06
N PRO A 174 1.01 13.40 -5.01
CA PRO A 174 0.27 12.14 -4.90
C PRO A 174 1.15 10.90 -4.72
N CYS A 175 2.23 10.76 -5.48
CA CYS A 175 3.14 9.61 -5.36
C CYS A 175 3.79 9.54 -3.96
N PHE A 176 4.20 10.68 -3.40
CA PHE A 176 4.84 10.73 -2.10
C PHE A 176 3.85 10.54 -0.97
N ILE A 177 2.63 11.10 -1.09
CA ILE A 177 1.55 10.84 -0.14
C ILE A 177 1.24 9.35 -0.10
N LYS A 178 1.05 8.68 -1.25
CA LYS A 178 0.79 7.23 -1.30
C LYS A 178 1.95 6.39 -0.78
N LEU A 179 3.20 6.78 -1.08
CA LEU A 179 4.37 6.14 -0.48
C LEU A 179 4.38 6.28 1.05
N GLY A 180 4.11 7.47 1.57
CA GLY A 180 4.04 7.72 3.01
C GLY A 180 2.89 6.97 3.69
N GLN A 181 1.74 6.86 3.03
CA GLN A 181 0.60 6.06 3.49
C GLN A 181 0.97 4.58 3.64
N TRP A 182 1.69 4.02 2.67
CA TRP A 182 2.22 2.65 2.76
C TRP A 182 3.24 2.51 3.92
N MET A 183 4.15 3.48 4.08
CA MET A 183 5.11 3.47 5.19
C MET A 183 4.42 3.54 6.56
N ALA A 184 3.33 4.31 6.69
CA ALA A 184 2.56 4.42 7.93
C ALA A 184 1.98 3.08 8.39
N THR A 185 1.69 2.17 7.46
CA THR A 185 1.10 0.85 7.73
C THR A 185 2.12 -0.26 7.99
N ARG A 186 3.42 0.06 8.00
CA ARG A 186 4.52 -0.92 8.15
C ARG A 186 5.29 -0.73 9.46
N PRO A 187 4.67 -0.97 10.64
CA PRO A 187 5.36 -0.86 11.94
C PRO A 187 6.46 -1.92 12.13
N ASP A 188 6.50 -2.92 11.26
CA ASP A 188 7.59 -3.89 11.13
C ASP A 188 8.84 -3.29 10.47
N LEU A 189 8.69 -2.26 9.63
CA LEU A 189 9.80 -1.57 8.96
C LEU A 189 10.13 -0.21 9.58
N PHE A 190 9.17 0.43 10.24
CA PHE A 190 9.32 1.79 10.77
C PHE A 190 8.94 1.85 12.23
N SER A 191 9.56 2.77 12.97
CA SER A 191 9.22 2.98 14.37
C SER A 191 7.74 3.35 14.54
N THR A 192 7.14 2.95 15.67
CA THR A 192 5.74 3.30 15.99
C THR A 192 5.49 4.80 15.98
N GLN A 193 6.48 5.60 16.42
CA GLN A 193 6.44 7.06 16.35
C GLN A 193 6.38 7.57 14.91
N PHE A 194 7.22 7.02 14.02
CA PHE A 194 7.19 7.35 12.59
C PHE A 194 5.83 7.01 11.97
N CYS A 195 5.34 5.79 12.19
CA CYS A 195 4.05 5.34 11.67
C CYS A 195 2.90 6.23 12.15
N SER A 196 2.88 6.58 13.44
CA SER A 196 1.85 7.46 14.01
C SER A 196 1.82 8.83 13.35
N ILE A 197 2.98 9.45 13.08
CA ILE A 197 3.06 10.75 12.42
C ILE A 197 2.61 10.64 10.97
N PHE A 198 3.08 9.62 10.24
CA PHE A 198 2.75 9.42 8.84
C PHE A 198 1.29 9.01 8.63
N ASN A 199 0.62 8.47 9.64
CA ASN A 199 -0.79 8.11 9.58
C ASN A 199 -1.68 9.33 9.26
N GLU A 200 -1.25 10.55 9.60
CA GLU A 200 -1.96 11.78 9.22
C GLU A 200 -2.10 11.98 7.70
N LEU A 201 -1.20 11.38 6.88
CA LEU A 201 -1.29 11.43 5.42
C LEU A 201 -2.54 10.73 4.86
N HIS A 202 -3.19 9.87 5.65
CA HIS A 202 -4.45 9.24 5.28
C HIS A 202 -5.64 10.18 5.40
N SER A 203 -5.54 11.22 6.24
CA SER A 203 -6.67 12.11 6.57
C SER A 203 -6.50 13.53 6.03
N ASN A 204 -5.27 13.98 5.79
CA ASN A 204 -4.95 15.37 5.44
C ASN A 204 -4.25 15.50 4.10
N ALA A 205 -4.93 15.16 3.00
CA ALA A 205 -4.42 15.43 1.67
C ALA A 205 -4.76 16.86 1.21
N PRO A 206 -3.92 17.49 0.35
CA PRO A 206 -4.22 18.79 -0.23
C PRO A 206 -5.57 18.81 -0.97
N VAL A 207 -6.27 19.96 -0.92
CA VAL A 207 -7.56 20.18 -1.58
C VAL A 207 -7.37 21.01 -2.85
N HIS A 208 -8.13 20.68 -3.90
CA HIS A 208 -8.22 21.48 -5.12
C HIS A 208 -9.43 22.42 -5.10
N SER A 209 -9.38 23.51 -5.88
CA SER A 209 -10.39 24.56 -5.79
C SER A 209 -11.71 24.13 -6.43
N GLU A 210 -12.80 24.68 -5.91
CA GLU A 210 -14.16 24.47 -6.44
C GLU A 210 -14.26 24.75 -7.95
N SER A 211 -13.59 25.81 -8.43
CA SER A 211 -13.53 26.14 -9.86
C SER A 211 -12.99 24.99 -10.71
N GLN A 212 -11.99 24.26 -10.20
CA GLN A 212 -11.44 23.09 -10.89
C GLN A 212 -12.43 21.93 -10.90
N THR A 213 -13.17 21.71 -9.81
CA THR A 213 -14.27 20.73 -9.77
C THR A 213 -15.37 21.07 -10.78
N ARG A 214 -15.81 22.33 -10.83
CA ARG A 214 -16.82 22.80 -11.79
C ARG A 214 -16.35 22.63 -13.23
N LYS A 215 -15.08 22.89 -13.51
CA LYS A 215 -14.48 22.64 -14.81
C LYS A 215 -14.53 21.15 -15.18
N LEU A 216 -14.14 20.26 -14.28
CA LEU A 216 -14.20 18.81 -14.54
C LEU A 216 -15.63 18.31 -14.79
N LEU A 217 -16.61 18.82 -14.04
CA LEU A 217 -18.03 18.53 -14.27
C LEU A 217 -18.48 18.96 -15.67
N HIS A 218 -18.12 20.18 -16.07
CA HIS A 218 -18.42 20.70 -17.41
C HIS A 218 -17.73 19.88 -18.50
N ASP A 219 -16.43 19.61 -18.38
CA ASP A 219 -15.64 18.85 -19.36
C ASP A 219 -16.16 17.40 -19.53
N ASN A 220 -16.81 16.84 -18.50
CA ASN A 220 -17.44 15.52 -18.53
C ASN A 220 -18.95 15.57 -18.88
N ASN A 221 -19.51 16.73 -19.23
CA ASN A 221 -20.95 16.94 -19.51
C ASN A 221 -21.87 16.49 -18.35
N ILE A 222 -21.43 16.65 -17.11
CA ILE A 222 -22.20 16.25 -15.92
C ILE A 222 -22.92 17.47 -15.34
N HIS A 223 -24.26 17.44 -15.41
CA HIS A 223 -25.12 18.48 -14.85
C HIS A 223 -25.79 17.99 -13.57
N ILE A 224 -25.29 18.43 -12.42
CA ILE A 224 -25.86 18.06 -11.11
C ILE A 224 -26.92 19.09 -10.73
N LYS A 225 -28.20 18.71 -10.84
CA LYS A 225 -29.30 19.45 -10.23
C LYS A 225 -29.40 19.09 -8.75
N SER A 226 -28.43 19.54 -7.95
CA SER A 226 -28.43 19.32 -6.50
C SER A 226 -29.50 20.18 -5.83
N THR A 227 -30.20 19.63 -4.85
CA THR A 227 -31.16 20.36 -4.00
C THR A 227 -30.48 21.26 -2.97
N SER A 228 -29.19 21.03 -2.65
CA SER A 228 -28.42 21.95 -1.82
C SER A 228 -27.63 22.92 -2.70
N THR A 229 -27.76 24.21 -2.39
CA THR A 229 -27.35 25.32 -3.26
C THR A 229 -25.84 25.53 -3.36
N ASP A 230 -25.01 24.85 -2.54
CA ASP A 230 -23.55 25.00 -2.64
C ASP A 230 -22.73 23.84 -2.02
N PHE A 231 -23.06 22.58 -2.35
CA PHE A 231 -22.33 21.43 -1.83
C PHE A 231 -20.85 21.36 -2.28
N LEU A 232 -20.43 22.18 -3.24
CA LEU A 232 -19.08 22.22 -3.76
C LEU A 232 -18.15 23.18 -3.00
N SER A 233 -18.70 24.04 -2.14
CA SER A 233 -17.95 25.03 -1.36
C SER A 233 -16.87 24.41 -0.47
N LYS A 234 -17.13 23.23 0.09
CA LYS A 234 -16.16 22.52 0.96
C LYS A 234 -16.24 21.01 0.73
N PRO A 235 -15.12 20.34 0.35
CA PRO A 235 -15.10 18.89 0.27
C PRO A 235 -15.28 18.27 1.67
N LEU A 236 -15.92 17.11 1.71
CA LEU A 236 -16.09 16.31 2.92
C LEU A 236 -14.74 15.75 3.40
N ALA A 237 -13.93 15.25 2.46
CA ALA A 237 -12.58 14.75 2.71
C ALA A 237 -11.73 14.85 1.43
N SER A 238 -10.41 14.76 1.58
CA SER A 238 -9.45 14.76 0.48
C SER A 238 -8.45 13.62 0.62
N GLY A 239 -8.19 12.91 -0.47
CA GLY A 239 -7.18 11.85 -0.56
C GLY A 239 -6.05 12.21 -1.53
N ALA A 240 -5.13 11.28 -1.77
CA ALA A 240 -3.97 11.54 -2.63
C ALA A 240 -4.36 11.84 -4.09
N ILE A 241 -5.43 11.20 -4.60
CA ILE A 241 -5.80 11.22 -6.02
C ILE A 241 -7.10 11.99 -6.29
N ALA A 242 -8.00 12.03 -5.32
CA ALA A 242 -9.31 12.64 -5.45
C ALA A 242 -9.77 13.22 -4.11
N GLN A 243 -10.72 14.15 -4.18
CA GLN A 243 -11.47 14.64 -3.03
C GLN A 243 -12.94 14.30 -3.17
N VAL A 244 -13.65 14.18 -2.05
CA VAL A 244 -15.03 13.73 -2.02
C VAL A 244 -15.95 14.84 -1.53
N TYR A 245 -17.13 14.92 -2.15
CA TYR A 245 -18.21 15.83 -1.79
C TYR A 245 -19.44 15.01 -1.42
N ARG A 246 -20.20 15.46 -0.41
CA ARG A 246 -21.54 14.91 -0.16
C ARG A 246 -22.55 15.73 -0.94
N CYS A 247 -23.37 15.09 -1.74
CA CYS A 247 -24.38 15.74 -2.56
C CYS A 247 -25.71 14.99 -2.51
N LYS A 248 -26.82 15.71 -2.69
CA LYS A 248 -28.14 15.11 -2.83
C LYS A 248 -28.62 15.26 -4.27
N VAL A 249 -28.91 14.15 -4.93
CA VAL A 249 -29.43 14.12 -6.30
C VAL A 249 -30.81 13.48 -6.27
N GLY A 250 -31.86 14.29 -6.43
CA GLY A 250 -33.23 13.85 -6.14
C GLY A 250 -33.37 13.42 -4.68
N ASN A 251 -33.77 12.17 -4.44
CA ASN A 251 -33.88 11.56 -3.10
C ASN A 251 -32.63 10.79 -2.67
N LEU A 252 -31.60 10.72 -3.53
CA LEU A 252 -30.37 9.97 -3.25
C LEU A 252 -29.38 10.85 -2.48
N ASP A 253 -28.86 10.33 -1.36
CA ASP A 253 -27.75 10.93 -0.61
C ASP A 253 -26.46 10.23 -1.04
N LEU A 254 -25.57 10.99 -1.69
CA LEU A 254 -24.46 10.47 -2.46
C LEU A 254 -23.14 11.10 -2.03
N ILE A 255 -22.07 10.36 -2.28
CA ILE A 255 -20.71 10.85 -2.35
C ILE A 255 -20.33 11.00 -3.82
N MET A 256 -19.88 12.20 -4.19
CA MET A 256 -19.22 12.48 -5.45
C MET A 256 -17.71 12.58 -5.22
N LYS A 257 -16.96 11.60 -5.69
CA LYS A 257 -15.49 11.58 -5.70
C LYS A 257 -15.01 12.26 -6.98
N VAL A 258 -14.18 13.28 -6.84
CA VAL A 258 -13.65 14.11 -7.94
C VAL A 258 -12.13 14.03 -7.93
N ARG A 259 -11.56 13.56 -9.04
CA ARG A 259 -10.12 13.46 -9.24
C ARG A 259 -9.45 14.83 -9.16
N HIS A 260 -8.28 14.91 -8.51
CA HIS A 260 -7.49 16.14 -8.48
C HIS A 260 -7.04 16.53 -9.90
N PRO A 261 -7.13 17.81 -10.27
CA PRO A 261 -6.73 18.28 -11.58
C PRO A 261 -5.23 18.06 -11.81
N ASN A 262 -4.87 17.61 -13.01
CA ASN A 262 -3.50 17.30 -13.43
C ASN A 262 -2.78 16.22 -12.57
N VAL A 263 -3.49 15.45 -11.76
CA VAL A 263 -2.88 14.42 -10.89
C VAL A 263 -2.10 13.38 -11.71
N GLN A 264 -2.67 12.98 -12.85
CA GLN A 264 -2.07 12.03 -13.79
C GLN A 264 -0.72 12.53 -14.33
N ASN A 265 -0.65 13.81 -14.72
CA ASN A 265 0.59 14.44 -15.18
C ASN A 265 1.64 14.55 -14.06
N ARG A 266 1.23 14.86 -12.83
CA ARG A 266 2.14 14.91 -11.68
C ARG A 266 2.74 13.54 -11.39
N ILE A 267 1.89 12.51 -11.33
CA ILE A 267 2.31 11.12 -11.14
C ILE A 267 3.29 10.71 -12.23
N TYR A 268 2.97 11.01 -13.49
CA TYR A 268 3.85 10.69 -14.61
C TYR A 268 5.27 11.26 -14.48
N TYR A 269 5.40 12.56 -14.18
CA TYR A 269 6.71 13.18 -14.02
C TYR A 269 7.47 12.57 -12.83
N ASP A 270 6.78 12.29 -11.72
CA ASP A 270 7.37 11.66 -10.54
C ASP A 270 7.85 10.24 -10.84
N LEU A 271 7.05 9.43 -11.55
CA LEU A 271 7.41 8.07 -11.95
C LEU A 271 8.56 8.07 -12.98
N LYS A 272 8.59 9.03 -13.91
CA LYS A 272 9.73 9.21 -14.83
C LYS A 272 11.01 9.55 -14.08
N ILE A 273 10.94 10.44 -13.09
CA ILE A 273 12.10 10.78 -12.25
C ILE A 273 12.56 9.55 -11.48
N LEU A 274 11.64 8.80 -10.86
CA LEU A 274 11.96 7.56 -10.15
C LEU A 274 12.63 6.53 -11.05
N ASN A 275 12.13 6.33 -12.28
CA ASN A 275 12.72 5.38 -13.23
C ASN A 275 14.11 5.82 -13.76
N ILE A 276 14.33 7.12 -13.96
CA ILE A 276 15.68 7.64 -14.29
C ILE A 276 16.62 7.38 -13.11
N PHE A 277 16.15 7.68 -11.90
CA PHE A 277 16.91 7.51 -10.68
C PHE A 277 17.32 6.06 -10.44
N THR A 278 16.41 5.10 -10.62
CA THR A 278 16.71 3.67 -10.45
C THR A 278 17.75 3.19 -11.43
N ARG A 279 17.65 3.58 -12.71
CA ARG A 279 18.64 3.24 -13.74
C ARG A 279 20.02 3.78 -13.41
N VAL A 280 20.10 4.99 -12.86
CA VAL A 280 21.36 5.60 -12.41
C VAL A 280 21.91 4.84 -11.21
N LEU A 281 21.10 4.56 -10.19
CA LEU A 281 21.52 3.77 -9.04
C LEU A 281 22.02 2.38 -9.43
N THR A 282 21.23 1.62 -10.20
CA THR A 282 21.61 0.27 -10.62
C THR A 282 22.94 0.26 -11.38
N LYS A 283 23.21 1.28 -12.20
CA LYS A 283 24.50 1.44 -12.89
C LYS A 283 25.65 1.81 -11.95
N LEU A 284 25.42 2.73 -11.01
CA LEU A 284 26.46 3.24 -10.10
C LEU A 284 26.84 2.22 -9.03
N SER A 285 25.91 1.39 -8.61
CA SER A 285 26.02 0.63 -7.37
C SER A 285 26.61 -0.78 -7.51
N ARG A 286 27.27 -1.10 -8.64
CA ARG A 286 28.10 -2.31 -8.87
C ARG A 286 27.77 -3.48 -7.91
N ASP A 287 26.64 -4.14 -8.18
CA ASP A 287 26.11 -5.33 -7.49
C ASP A 287 25.52 -5.17 -6.07
N GLN A 288 25.79 -4.08 -5.34
CA GLN A 288 25.33 -3.92 -3.94
C GLN A 288 23.81 -3.72 -3.76
N PHE A 289 23.09 -3.33 -4.82
CA PHE A 289 21.64 -3.09 -4.79
C PHE A 289 20.84 -3.94 -5.79
N LYS A 290 21.49 -4.89 -6.51
CA LYS A 290 20.78 -5.79 -7.44
C LYS A 290 19.72 -6.65 -6.72
N TRP A 291 19.94 -6.96 -5.44
CA TRP A 291 19.00 -7.73 -4.63
C TRP A 291 17.73 -6.97 -4.23
N LEU A 292 17.73 -5.63 -4.29
CA LEU A 292 16.57 -4.82 -3.89
C LEU A 292 15.41 -4.87 -4.88
N ASN A 293 15.64 -5.42 -6.08
CA ASN A 293 14.69 -5.45 -7.17
C ASN A 293 13.94 -4.12 -7.35
N LEU A 294 14.68 -3.00 -7.18
CA LEU A 294 14.15 -1.64 -7.16
C LEU A 294 13.31 -1.34 -8.41
N GLU A 295 13.74 -1.89 -9.54
CA GLU A 295 13.04 -1.75 -10.82
C GLU A 295 11.64 -2.38 -10.78
N ASP A 296 11.51 -3.62 -10.31
CA ASP A 296 10.22 -4.32 -10.20
C ASP A 296 9.30 -3.71 -9.13
N ASN A 297 9.87 -3.29 -8.01
CA ASN A 297 9.12 -2.60 -6.95
C ASN A 297 8.55 -1.26 -7.45
N ILE A 298 9.34 -0.51 -8.22
CA ILE A 298 8.91 0.76 -8.80
C ILE A 298 7.96 0.53 -9.97
N HIS A 299 8.11 -0.55 -10.72
CA HIS A 299 7.13 -0.95 -11.74
C HIS A 299 5.77 -1.26 -11.11
N SER A 300 5.75 -2.04 -10.02
CA SER A 300 4.53 -2.38 -9.28
C SER A 300 3.88 -1.14 -8.67
N PHE A 301 4.69 -0.26 -8.06
CA PHE A 301 4.22 1.03 -7.57
C PHE A 301 3.65 1.91 -8.69
N THR A 302 4.32 1.97 -9.84
CA THR A 302 3.85 2.68 -11.04
C THR A 302 2.48 2.17 -11.48
N LYS A 303 2.32 0.84 -11.60
CA LYS A 303 1.05 0.20 -11.97
C LYS A 303 -0.06 0.63 -11.01
N ASN A 304 0.16 0.50 -9.70
CA ASN A 304 -0.82 0.86 -8.67
C ASN A 304 -1.17 2.35 -8.70
N MET A 305 -0.19 3.24 -8.86
CA MET A 305 -0.43 4.68 -8.94
C MET A 305 -1.25 5.06 -10.17
N LEU A 306 -1.00 4.42 -11.31
CA LEU A 306 -1.72 4.71 -12.55
C LEU A 306 -3.17 4.21 -12.50
N LEU A 307 -3.42 3.02 -11.95
CA LEU A 307 -4.77 2.47 -11.77
C LEU A 307 -5.68 3.43 -10.99
N GLN A 308 -5.16 4.05 -9.93
CA GLN A 308 -5.96 4.99 -9.14
C GLN A 308 -6.35 6.27 -9.89
N THR A 309 -5.69 6.60 -11.00
CA THR A 309 -6.00 7.83 -11.76
C THR A 309 -7.28 7.73 -12.61
N ASN A 310 -7.91 6.57 -12.67
CA ASN A 310 -9.14 6.35 -13.43
C ASN A 310 -10.25 5.79 -12.52
N LEU A 311 -11.18 6.65 -12.12
CA LEU A 311 -12.25 6.30 -11.18
C LEU A 311 -13.27 5.28 -11.72
N VAL A 312 -13.26 5.00 -13.03
CA VAL A 312 -14.06 3.89 -13.59
C VAL A 312 -13.58 2.55 -13.06
N ILE A 313 -12.29 2.40 -12.74
CA ILE A 313 -11.74 1.17 -12.16
C ILE A 313 -12.35 0.95 -10.77
N GLU A 314 -12.38 1.99 -9.94
CA GLU A 314 -13.01 1.93 -8.61
C GLU A 314 -14.51 1.62 -8.71
N THR A 315 -15.21 2.19 -9.69
CA THR A 315 -16.62 1.88 -9.98
C THR A 315 -16.83 0.39 -10.26
N LYS A 316 -16.02 -0.20 -11.15
CA LYS A 316 -16.09 -1.64 -11.47
C LYS A 316 -15.76 -2.49 -10.24
N ASN A 317 -14.74 -2.11 -9.48
CA ASN A 317 -14.35 -2.82 -8.27
C ASN A 317 -15.47 -2.82 -7.23
N LEU A 318 -16.15 -1.68 -7.01
CA LEU A 318 -17.31 -1.60 -6.11
C LEU A 318 -18.41 -2.58 -6.52
N GLN A 319 -18.78 -2.62 -7.79
CA GLN A 319 -19.81 -3.53 -8.31
C GLN A 319 -19.47 -5.00 -8.08
N ILE A 320 -18.19 -5.38 -8.25
CA ILE A 320 -17.71 -6.75 -7.97
C ILE A 320 -17.80 -7.05 -6.48
N PHE A 321 -17.34 -6.14 -5.63
CA PHE A 321 -17.39 -6.32 -4.19
C PHE A 321 -18.84 -6.42 -3.66
N GLU A 322 -19.74 -5.56 -4.13
CA GLU A 322 -21.17 -5.63 -3.79
C GLU A 322 -21.74 -7.01 -4.14
N ARG A 323 -21.50 -7.50 -5.36
CA ARG A 323 -21.96 -8.82 -5.81
C ARG A 323 -21.36 -9.95 -4.98
N ASN A 324 -20.06 -9.91 -4.72
CA ASN A 324 -19.36 -10.94 -3.94
C ASN A 324 -19.85 -11.00 -2.49
N PHE A 325 -20.30 -9.88 -1.93
CA PHE A 325 -20.72 -9.76 -0.54
C PHE A 325 -22.24 -9.64 -0.35
N GLU A 326 -23.05 -9.80 -1.39
CA GLU A 326 -24.52 -9.66 -1.33
C GLU A 326 -25.14 -10.54 -0.22
N LYS A 327 -24.66 -11.78 -0.05
CA LYS A 327 -25.11 -12.71 1.00
C LYS A 327 -24.70 -12.29 2.43
N TYR A 328 -23.75 -11.37 2.56
CA TYR A 328 -23.16 -10.91 3.82
C TYR A 328 -23.45 -9.43 4.11
N LYS A 329 -24.37 -8.82 3.35
CA LYS A 329 -24.70 -7.38 3.39
C LYS A 329 -25.19 -6.89 4.76
N SER A 330 -25.63 -7.79 5.63
CA SER A 330 -25.98 -7.50 7.03
C SER A 330 -24.78 -7.09 7.89
N ASN A 331 -23.55 -7.47 7.52
CA ASN A 331 -22.35 -7.21 8.33
C ASN A 331 -21.22 -6.57 7.55
N ILE A 332 -21.14 -6.80 6.24
CA ILE A 332 -20.10 -6.25 5.36
C ILE A 332 -20.78 -5.50 4.22
N ARG A 333 -20.43 -4.23 4.03
CA ARG A 333 -21.01 -3.35 3.01
C ARG A 333 -19.94 -2.63 2.22
N PHE A 334 -20.33 -2.21 1.02
CA PHE A 334 -19.58 -1.35 0.12
C PHE A 334 -20.54 -0.25 -0.37
N PRO A 335 -20.06 0.97 -0.67
CA PRO A 335 -20.86 1.99 -1.31
C PRO A 335 -21.46 1.48 -2.63
N HIS A 336 -22.74 1.75 -2.85
CA HIS A 336 -23.44 1.36 -4.07
C HIS A 336 -23.23 2.41 -5.16
N VAL A 337 -22.93 1.95 -6.38
CA VAL A 337 -22.85 2.81 -7.56
C VAL A 337 -24.12 2.65 -8.39
N ASP A 338 -24.94 3.70 -8.43
CA ASP A 338 -26.17 3.72 -9.22
C ASP A 338 -25.83 3.76 -10.74
N PRO A 339 -26.24 2.76 -11.53
CA PRO A 339 -25.95 2.69 -12.96
C PRO A 339 -26.55 3.85 -13.79
N SER A 340 -27.53 4.57 -13.25
CA SER A 340 -28.14 5.73 -13.90
C SER A 340 -27.27 7.00 -13.80
N LEU A 341 -26.27 7.01 -12.91
CA LEU A 341 -25.36 8.13 -12.72
C LEU A 341 -24.13 8.01 -13.63
N PRO A 342 -23.58 9.14 -14.10
CA PRO A 342 -22.40 9.11 -14.95
C PRO A 342 -21.17 8.65 -14.16
N SER A 343 -20.49 7.62 -14.67
CA SER A 343 -19.20 7.15 -14.19
C SER A 343 -18.13 7.50 -15.23
N THR A 344 -17.18 8.36 -14.86
CA THR A 344 -16.08 8.77 -15.75
C THR A 344 -14.72 8.55 -15.09
N LYS A 345 -13.65 8.73 -15.86
CA LYS A 345 -12.28 8.65 -15.32
C LYS A 345 -12.00 9.68 -14.21
N ASP A 346 -12.75 10.78 -14.21
CA ASP A 346 -12.55 11.95 -13.35
C ASP A 346 -13.54 12.02 -12.19
N ILE A 347 -14.74 11.42 -12.35
CA ILE A 347 -15.85 11.58 -11.41
C ILE A 347 -16.54 10.22 -11.17
N LEU A 348 -16.74 9.90 -9.89
CA LEU A 348 -17.46 8.72 -9.40
C LEU A 348 -18.55 9.14 -8.42
N PHE A 349 -19.77 8.63 -8.62
CA PHE A 349 -20.88 8.77 -7.68
C PHE A 349 -21.17 7.44 -6.98
N GLN A 350 -21.29 7.47 -5.66
CA GLN A 350 -21.64 6.31 -4.86
C GLN A 350 -22.56 6.70 -3.71
N THR A 351 -23.21 5.75 -3.05
CA THR A 351 -24.03 6.04 -1.87
C THR A 351 -23.22 6.65 -0.74
N TYR A 352 -23.84 7.58 -0.01
CA TYR A 352 -23.30 8.03 1.25
C TYR A 352 -23.51 6.95 2.32
N GLU A 353 -22.41 6.56 2.96
CA GLU A 353 -22.42 5.55 4.02
C GLU A 353 -22.21 6.22 5.38
N ASN A 354 -23.12 5.95 6.31
CA ASN A 354 -23.02 6.42 7.69
C ASN A 354 -22.11 5.48 8.50
N GLY A 355 -21.21 6.04 9.28
CA GLY A 355 -20.35 5.29 10.18
C GLY A 355 -19.23 6.15 10.75
N GLN A 356 -18.52 5.59 11.71
CA GLN A 356 -17.32 6.16 12.31
C GLN A 356 -16.08 5.48 11.70
N LEU A 357 -14.99 6.23 11.47
CA LEU A 357 -13.73 5.62 11.02
C LEU A 357 -13.26 4.56 12.01
N LEU A 358 -12.67 3.47 11.50
CA LEU A 358 -12.26 2.33 12.33
C LEU A 358 -11.35 2.75 13.49
N ASN A 359 -10.38 3.64 13.26
CA ASN A 359 -9.49 4.12 14.34
C ASN A 359 -10.29 4.83 15.44
N ASP A 360 -11.13 5.79 15.07
CA ASP A 360 -11.94 6.55 16.01
C ASP A 360 -12.92 5.62 16.77
N PHE A 361 -13.49 4.63 16.08
CA PHE A 361 -14.34 3.61 16.69
C PHE A 361 -13.59 2.78 17.71
N MET A 362 -12.34 2.39 17.40
CA MET A 362 -11.50 1.60 18.31
C MET A 362 -11.06 2.40 19.55
N ASP A 363 -10.94 3.72 19.44
CA ASP A 363 -10.63 4.61 20.56
C ASP A 363 -11.85 4.85 21.47
N THR A 364 -13.04 4.92 20.88
CA THR A 364 -14.28 5.23 21.61
C THR A 364 -14.97 3.98 22.17
N CYS A 365 -14.96 2.86 21.45
CA CYS A 365 -15.63 1.62 21.84
C CYS A 365 -14.75 0.77 22.77
N LYS A 366 -15.10 0.75 24.07
CA LYS A 366 -14.39 -0.06 25.08
C LYS A 366 -14.95 -1.47 25.24
N ASP A 367 -16.07 -1.81 24.59
CA ASP A 367 -16.66 -3.14 24.70
C ASP A 367 -15.81 -4.19 23.96
N SER A 368 -15.17 -5.07 24.74
CA SER A 368 -14.35 -6.16 24.23
C SER A 368 -15.13 -7.14 23.34
N LYS A 369 -16.44 -7.34 23.58
CA LYS A 369 -17.26 -8.24 22.78
C LYS A 369 -17.46 -7.69 21.37
N ILE A 370 -17.80 -6.41 21.25
CA ILE A 370 -17.98 -5.74 19.96
C ILE A 370 -16.64 -5.72 19.19
N ARG A 371 -15.54 -5.37 19.87
CA ARG A 371 -14.20 -5.39 19.25
C ARG A 371 -13.81 -6.77 18.73
N LYS A 372 -14.11 -7.84 19.48
CA LYS A 372 -13.87 -9.23 19.03
C LYS A 372 -14.75 -9.59 17.84
N LYS A 373 -16.03 -9.21 17.84
CA LYS A 373 -16.92 -9.42 16.68
C LYS A 373 -16.41 -8.68 15.44
N LEU A 374 -16.01 -7.42 15.60
CA LEU A 374 -15.45 -6.61 14.53
C LEU A 374 -14.19 -7.24 13.93
N ALA A 375 -13.26 -7.68 14.78
CA ALA A 375 -12.06 -8.40 14.35
C ALA A 375 -12.41 -9.71 13.61
N TYR A 376 -13.38 -10.47 14.13
CA TYR A 376 -13.86 -11.69 13.49
C TYR A 376 -14.45 -11.42 12.10
N LEU A 377 -15.32 -10.40 11.96
CA LEU A 377 -15.91 -10.00 10.69
C LEU A 377 -14.85 -9.53 9.70
N GLY A 378 -13.91 -8.70 10.13
CA GLY A 378 -12.83 -8.18 9.28
C GLY A 378 -11.92 -9.28 8.75
N VAL A 379 -11.47 -10.19 9.63
CA VAL A 379 -10.65 -11.35 9.23
C VAL A 379 -11.44 -12.27 8.29
N ASN A 380 -12.71 -12.55 8.58
CA ASN A 380 -13.53 -13.41 7.73
C ASN A 380 -13.77 -12.79 6.35
N ALA A 381 -14.02 -11.48 6.28
CA ALA A 381 -14.15 -10.74 5.02
C ALA A 381 -12.85 -10.81 4.21
N TYR A 382 -11.70 -10.58 4.85
CA TYR A 382 -10.39 -10.68 4.21
C TYR A 382 -10.10 -12.09 3.67
N LEU A 383 -10.35 -13.12 4.48
CA LEU A 383 -10.16 -14.52 4.07
C LEU A 383 -11.10 -14.89 2.92
N LYS A 384 -12.35 -14.41 2.92
CA LYS A 384 -13.27 -14.61 1.80
C LYS A 384 -12.73 -13.96 0.52
N MET A 385 -12.30 -12.71 0.57
CA MET A 385 -11.69 -12.01 -0.57
C MET A 385 -10.50 -12.78 -1.14
N LEU A 386 -9.64 -13.30 -0.26
CA LEU A 386 -8.42 -14.02 -0.61
C LEU A 386 -8.69 -15.42 -1.18
N PHE A 387 -9.41 -16.25 -0.43
CA PHE A 387 -9.60 -17.65 -0.77
C PHE A 387 -10.77 -17.83 -1.74
N VAL A 388 -11.95 -17.35 -1.36
CA VAL A 388 -13.19 -17.63 -2.10
C VAL A 388 -13.22 -16.83 -3.40
N ASP A 389 -13.09 -15.51 -3.28
CA ASP A 389 -13.32 -14.59 -4.40
C ASP A 389 -12.08 -14.45 -5.30
N ASN A 390 -10.87 -14.64 -4.75
CA ASN A 390 -9.60 -14.29 -5.39
C ASN A 390 -9.61 -12.84 -5.93
N PHE A 391 -10.26 -11.96 -5.19
CA PHE A 391 -10.40 -10.55 -5.50
C PHE A 391 -10.23 -9.76 -4.20
N ILE A 392 -9.00 -9.28 -4.00
CA ILE A 392 -8.50 -8.79 -2.72
C ILE A 392 -8.44 -7.29 -2.76
N HIS A 393 -8.99 -6.64 -1.73
CA HIS A 393 -8.75 -5.22 -1.49
C HIS A 393 -7.28 -5.00 -1.08
N ALA A 394 -6.50 -4.32 -1.91
CA ALA A 394 -5.04 -4.21 -1.75
C ALA A 394 -4.59 -3.02 -0.89
N ASP A 395 -5.49 -2.10 -0.53
CA ASP A 395 -5.22 -0.92 0.32
C ASP A 395 -6.12 -0.87 1.58
N LEU A 396 -6.17 -1.97 2.34
CA LEU A 396 -6.98 -2.08 3.57
C LEU A 396 -6.29 -1.40 4.76
N HIS A 397 -6.40 -0.08 4.84
CA HIS A 397 -6.02 0.69 6.02
C HIS A 397 -7.25 1.22 6.77
N PRO A 398 -7.13 1.53 8.08
CA PRO A 398 -8.28 1.96 8.88
C PRO A 398 -9.00 3.22 8.40
N GLY A 399 -8.34 4.04 7.57
CA GLY A 399 -8.93 5.25 6.97
C GLY A 399 -9.96 4.95 5.86
N ASN A 400 -9.95 3.75 5.29
CA ASN A 400 -10.91 3.30 4.28
C ASN A 400 -12.02 2.42 4.86
N ILE A 401 -12.09 2.31 6.19
CA ILE A 401 -13.03 1.42 6.88
C ILE A 401 -13.91 2.26 7.80
N LEU A 402 -15.21 2.26 7.55
CA LEU A 402 -16.19 2.75 8.50
C LEU A 402 -16.77 1.58 9.29
N VAL A 403 -17.13 1.88 10.53
CA VAL A 403 -17.85 1.00 11.44
C VAL A 403 -19.14 1.69 11.84
N HIS A 404 -20.24 0.97 11.71
CA HIS A 404 -21.55 1.39 12.19
C HIS A 404 -22.11 0.28 13.09
N LEU A 405 -22.85 0.64 14.13
CA LEU A 405 -23.59 -0.32 14.93
C LEU A 405 -25.02 -0.36 14.42
N ASP A 406 -25.51 -1.54 14.06
CA ASP A 406 -26.86 -1.69 13.53
C ASP A 406 -27.90 -1.19 14.54
N GLU A 407 -28.73 -0.23 14.13
CA GLU A 407 -29.81 0.32 14.94
C GLU A 407 -30.88 -0.74 15.24
N LYS A 408 -31.08 -1.70 14.32
CA LYS A 408 -32.08 -2.78 14.46
C LYS A 408 -31.58 -3.92 15.36
N SER A 409 -30.27 -4.10 15.44
CA SER A 409 -29.61 -5.17 16.20
C SER A 409 -28.51 -4.58 17.09
N PRO A 410 -28.87 -4.01 18.26
CA PRO A 410 -27.92 -3.29 19.11
C PRO A 410 -26.68 -4.15 19.45
N GLY A 411 -25.50 -3.64 19.11
CA GLY A 411 -24.22 -4.33 19.36
C GLY A 411 -23.78 -5.27 18.24
N GLU A 412 -24.46 -5.30 17.09
CA GLU A 412 -23.93 -5.89 15.86
C GLU A 412 -23.18 -4.84 15.03
N PRO A 413 -21.85 -4.97 14.88
CA PRO A 413 -21.09 -4.07 14.04
C PRO A 413 -21.25 -4.42 12.56
N ILE A 414 -21.33 -3.37 11.75
CA ILE A 414 -21.32 -3.37 10.30
C ILE A 414 -20.01 -2.72 9.86
N ILE A 415 -19.24 -3.43 9.04
CA ILE A 415 -18.01 -2.94 8.41
C ILE A 415 -18.36 -2.43 7.01
N ILE A 416 -17.95 -1.21 6.70
CA ILE A 416 -18.15 -0.61 5.38
C ILE A 416 -16.79 -0.27 4.80
N PHE A 417 -16.43 -0.89 3.68
CA PHE A 417 -15.19 -0.62 2.95
C PHE A 417 -15.46 0.46 1.89
N LEU A 418 -14.72 1.57 1.94
CA LEU A 418 -14.96 2.73 1.09
C LEU A 418 -14.13 2.71 -0.21
N ASP A 419 -12.82 2.94 -0.11
CA ASP A 419 -11.92 3.12 -1.26
C ASP A 419 -11.37 1.78 -1.75
N VAL A 420 -12.06 1.21 -2.73
CA VAL A 420 -11.67 -0.04 -3.40
C VAL A 420 -10.92 0.22 -4.71
N GLY A 421 -10.24 1.36 -4.84
CA GLY A 421 -9.49 1.73 -6.04
C GLY A 421 -8.30 0.82 -6.33
N LEU A 422 -7.78 0.12 -5.32
CA LEU A 422 -6.72 -0.88 -5.46
C LEU A 422 -7.22 -2.27 -5.14
N THR A 423 -7.13 -3.15 -6.13
CA THR A 423 -7.45 -4.57 -6.00
C THR A 423 -6.30 -5.43 -6.52
N SER A 424 -6.23 -6.66 -6.03
CA SER A 424 -5.25 -7.66 -6.46
C SER A 424 -5.91 -9.03 -6.56
N SER A 425 -5.35 -9.88 -7.40
CA SER A 425 -5.79 -11.26 -7.60
C SER A 425 -4.57 -12.14 -7.83
N LEU A 426 -4.63 -13.37 -7.32
CA LEU A 426 -3.58 -14.36 -7.59
C LEU A 426 -3.83 -14.99 -8.97
N SER A 427 -2.76 -15.29 -9.72
CA SER A 427 -2.87 -16.15 -10.90
C SER A 427 -3.37 -17.54 -10.50
N ARG A 428 -3.83 -18.37 -11.45
CA ARG A 428 -4.27 -19.74 -11.12
C ARG A 428 -3.17 -20.56 -10.46
N SER A 429 -1.94 -20.47 -10.96
CA SER A 429 -0.77 -21.14 -10.38
C SER A 429 -0.47 -20.62 -8.97
N ASP A 430 -0.44 -19.30 -8.78
CA ASP A 430 -0.17 -18.68 -7.48
C ASP A 430 -1.27 -19.02 -6.48
N LYS A 431 -2.55 -19.00 -6.91
CA LYS A 431 -3.71 -19.40 -6.13
C LYS A 431 -3.57 -20.86 -5.70
N LYS A 432 -3.34 -21.79 -6.64
CA LYS A 432 -3.15 -23.22 -6.31
C LYS A 432 -1.99 -23.41 -5.33
N ASN A 433 -0.86 -22.78 -5.60
CA ASN A 433 0.31 -22.87 -4.74
C ASN A 433 0.00 -22.40 -3.32
N PHE A 434 -0.63 -21.23 -3.21
CA PHE A 434 -1.05 -20.67 -1.95
C PHE A 434 -2.03 -21.59 -1.21
N TYR A 435 -3.01 -22.16 -1.91
CA TYR A 435 -3.97 -23.10 -1.35
C TYR A 435 -3.33 -24.36 -0.80
N ASP A 436 -2.44 -24.99 -1.57
CA ASP A 436 -1.78 -26.22 -1.14
C ASP A 436 -0.90 -25.98 0.09
N LEU A 437 -0.15 -24.87 0.11
CA LEU A 437 0.67 -24.50 1.25
C LEU A 437 -0.19 -24.21 2.49
N PHE A 438 -1.25 -23.41 2.33
CA PHE A 438 -2.14 -23.08 3.44
C PHE A 438 -2.88 -24.32 3.97
N ARG A 439 -3.25 -25.25 3.09
CA ARG A 439 -3.85 -26.53 3.48
C ARG A 439 -2.89 -27.36 4.34
N ALA A 440 -1.63 -27.47 3.93
CA ALA A 440 -0.60 -28.18 4.69
C ALA A 440 -0.43 -27.57 6.09
N ILE A 441 -0.28 -26.24 6.17
CA ILE A 441 -0.18 -25.51 7.45
C ILE A 441 -1.43 -25.73 8.32
N ALA A 442 -2.63 -25.61 7.75
CA ALA A 442 -3.88 -25.77 8.50
C ALA A 442 -4.10 -27.20 9.03
N ASN A 443 -3.53 -28.20 8.36
CA ASN A 443 -3.55 -29.59 8.77
C ASN A 443 -2.39 -29.96 9.70
N TYR A 444 -1.56 -29.00 10.09
CA TYR A 444 -0.34 -29.23 10.87
C TYR A 444 0.66 -30.17 10.16
N ASP A 445 0.64 -30.23 8.83
CA ASP A 445 1.57 -31.04 8.04
C ASP A 445 2.79 -30.20 7.66
N SER A 446 3.78 -30.19 8.56
CA SER A 446 4.99 -29.41 8.35
C SER A 446 5.88 -29.94 7.22
N THR A 447 5.82 -31.25 6.97
CA THR A 447 6.65 -31.91 5.96
C THR A 447 6.18 -31.51 4.56
N GLU A 448 4.88 -31.55 4.33
CA GLU A 448 4.28 -31.08 3.09
C GLU A 448 4.49 -29.57 2.93
N ALA A 449 4.22 -28.78 3.98
CA ALA A 449 4.42 -27.33 3.92
C ALA A 449 5.86 -26.94 3.55
N ALA A 450 6.85 -27.59 4.18
CA ALA A 450 8.26 -27.35 3.88
C ALA A 450 8.63 -27.79 2.46
N THR A 451 8.12 -28.94 2.00
CA THR A 451 8.38 -29.44 0.64
C THR A 451 7.80 -28.50 -0.41
N LEU A 452 6.55 -28.05 -0.23
CA LEU A 452 5.91 -27.09 -1.11
C LEU A 452 6.67 -25.76 -1.17
N ILE A 453 7.18 -25.24 -0.04
CA ILE A 453 7.99 -24.02 -0.03
C ILE A 453 9.32 -24.23 -0.78
N ILE A 454 10.02 -25.34 -0.51
CA ILE A 454 11.31 -25.64 -1.14
C ILE A 454 11.14 -25.79 -2.65
N GLU A 455 10.19 -26.60 -3.12
CA GLU A 455 9.99 -26.88 -4.54
C GLU A 455 9.59 -25.64 -5.35
N ARG A 456 8.89 -24.71 -4.70
CA ARG A 456 8.39 -23.48 -5.32
C ARG A 456 9.35 -22.30 -5.13
N ALA A 457 10.47 -22.51 -4.42
CA ALA A 457 11.49 -21.49 -4.27
C ALA A 457 12.16 -21.20 -5.63
N PRO A 458 12.40 -19.92 -6.00
CA PRO A 458 13.00 -19.57 -7.30
C PRO A 458 14.33 -20.28 -7.59
N ASN A 459 15.11 -20.54 -6.55
CA ASN A 459 16.42 -21.16 -6.64
C ASN A 459 16.43 -22.58 -6.03
N ALA A 460 15.28 -23.28 -6.01
CA ALA A 460 15.14 -24.60 -5.39
C ALA A 460 16.24 -25.61 -5.78
N LYS A 461 16.71 -25.51 -7.03
CA LYS A 461 17.77 -26.37 -7.61
C LYS A 461 19.19 -26.03 -7.11
N GLU A 462 19.40 -24.81 -6.61
CA GLU A 462 20.69 -24.32 -6.09
C GLU A 462 20.82 -24.52 -4.58
N ILE A 463 19.71 -24.83 -3.88
CA ILE A 463 19.72 -25.09 -2.45
C ILE A 463 20.28 -26.51 -2.21
N ASP A 464 21.31 -26.62 -1.39
CA ASP A 464 21.90 -27.90 -1.01
C ASP A 464 20.94 -28.72 -0.12
N GLU A 465 21.09 -30.05 -0.17
CA GLU A 465 20.20 -30.97 0.56
C GLU A 465 20.28 -30.79 2.08
N GLN A 466 21.42 -30.37 2.62
CA GLN A 466 21.57 -30.19 4.06
C GLN A 466 20.79 -28.97 4.57
N SER A 467 20.78 -27.88 3.79
CA SER A 467 19.93 -26.72 4.03
C SER A 467 18.44 -27.07 3.93
N LYS A 468 18.03 -27.89 2.94
CA LYS A 468 16.63 -28.36 2.83
C LYS A 468 16.19 -29.17 4.05
N ILE A 469 17.06 -30.06 4.55
CA ILE A 469 16.79 -30.84 5.76
C ILE A 469 16.68 -29.93 6.99
N GLY A 470 17.58 -28.95 7.12
CA GLY A 470 17.54 -27.94 8.19
C GLY A 470 16.21 -27.18 8.19
N PHE A 471 15.82 -26.65 7.03
CA PHE A 471 14.56 -25.91 6.86
C PHE A 471 13.33 -26.76 7.21
N ARG A 472 13.28 -28.02 6.77
CA ARG A 472 12.18 -28.94 7.14
C ARG A 472 12.04 -29.12 8.65
N LYS A 473 13.15 -29.19 9.39
CA LYS A 473 13.12 -29.27 10.86
C LYS A 473 12.61 -27.99 11.49
N GLU A 474 13.03 -26.83 11.00
CA GLU A 474 12.54 -25.54 11.48
C GLU A 474 11.03 -25.38 11.24
N MET A 475 10.55 -25.78 10.05
CA MET A 475 9.13 -25.78 9.72
C MET A 475 8.31 -26.71 10.63
N ALA A 476 8.85 -27.88 11.01
CA ALA A 476 8.20 -28.77 11.98
C ALA A 476 8.02 -28.09 13.33
N VAL A 477 9.06 -27.43 13.84
CA VAL A 477 8.98 -26.69 15.10
C VAL A 477 7.96 -25.54 15.01
N LEU A 478 7.88 -24.84 13.89
CA LEU A 478 6.97 -23.69 13.72
C LEU A 478 5.49 -24.08 13.56
N ILE A 479 5.22 -25.22 12.91
CA ILE A 479 3.85 -25.64 12.60
C ILE A 479 3.29 -26.55 13.69
N GLU A 480 4.09 -27.50 14.17
CA GLU A 480 3.63 -28.53 15.12
C GLU A 480 3.92 -28.16 16.60
N GLY A 481 4.85 -27.23 16.85
CA GLY A 481 5.18 -26.72 18.19
C GLY A 481 4.24 -25.62 18.65
#